data_AF-V4P2T6-F1
#
_entry.id   AF-V4P2T6-F1
#
_cell.length_a   1.000
_cell.length_b   1.000
_cell.length_c   1.000
_cell.angle_alpha   90.00
_cell.angle_beta   90.00
_cell.angle_gamma   90.00
#
_symmetry.space_group_name_H-M   'P 1'
#
loop_
_entity.id
_entity.type
_entity.pdbx_description
1 polymer ?
#
loop_
_entity_poly.entity_id
_entity_poly.type
_entity_poly.pdbx_seq_one_letter_code
_entity_poly.pdbx_strand_id
1 'polypeptide(L)' 'RGATAKTIKRTERSNNRKSKVRAHIEHVFAVQKQKMGLVVRTIGIDRAKLKIGMANIVYNMRRFMWLEGRSVPA' A
#
# COMPACT_ATOMS: atom_id res chain seq x y z
N ARG A 1 -23.57 29.90 -1.10
CA ARG A 1 -22.46 29.34 -1.93
C ARG A 1 -21.06 29.39 -1.25
N GLY A 2 -20.86 30.03 -0.08
CA GLY A 2 -19.55 30.06 0.61
C GLY A 2 -19.21 28.85 1.51
N ALA A 3 -20.22 28.16 2.06
CA ALA A 3 -20.00 27.01 2.96
C ALA A 3 -19.42 25.77 2.25
N THR A 4 -19.80 25.53 0.99
CA THR A 4 -19.31 24.42 0.16
C THR A 4 -17.82 24.59 -0.17
N ALA A 5 -17.38 25.80 -0.52
CA ALA A 5 -15.97 26.10 -0.80
C ALA A 5 -15.06 25.89 0.43
N LYS A 6 -15.56 26.21 1.64
CA LYS A 6 -14.83 25.97 2.90
C LYS A 6 -14.67 24.47 3.19
N THR A 7 -15.71 23.67 2.94
CA THR A 7 -15.68 22.20 3.11
C THR A 7 -14.75 21.53 2.09
N ILE A 8 -14.71 22.03 0.85
CA ILE A 8 -13.80 21.53 -0.19
C ILE A 8 -12.34 21.75 0.24
N LYS A 9 -11.96 22.98 0.63
CA LYS A 9 -10.59 23.29 1.11
C LYS A 9 -10.15 22.46 2.31
N ARG A 10 -11.09 22.07 3.18
CA ARG A 10 -10.82 21.17 4.33
C ARG A 10 -10.59 19.74 3.85
N THR A 11 -11.38 19.27 2.90
CA THR A 11 -11.29 17.93 2.32
C THR A 11 -10.00 17.77 1.52
N GLU A 12 -9.62 18.77 0.72
CA GLU A 12 -8.35 18.81 -0.03
C GLU A 12 -7.14 18.70 0.90
N ARG A 13 -7.10 19.46 2.00
CA ARG A 13 -6.02 19.35 3.00
C ARG A 13 -5.95 17.95 3.62
N SER A 14 -7.09 17.37 3.95
CA SER A 14 -7.17 15.99 4.48
C SER A 14 -6.69 14.96 3.46
N ASN A 15 -7.10 15.11 2.20
CA ASN A 15 -6.72 14.23 1.11
C ASN A 15 -5.23 14.35 0.80
N ASN A 16 -4.67 15.56 0.76
CA ASN A 16 -3.23 15.78 0.56
C ASN A 16 -2.39 15.10 1.65
N ARG A 17 -2.82 15.23 2.92
CA ARG A 17 -2.15 14.54 4.03
C ARG A 17 -2.21 13.02 3.90
N LYS A 18 -3.37 12.47 3.49
CA LYS A 18 -3.56 11.02 3.28
C LYS A 18 -2.82 10.52 2.03
N SER A 19 -2.82 11.27 0.93
CA SER A 19 -2.19 10.90 -0.33
C SER A 19 -0.68 10.92 -0.22
N LYS A 20 -0.09 11.83 0.58
CA LYS A 20 1.34 11.83 0.86
C LYS A 20 1.81 10.47 1.37
N VAL A 21 1.09 9.84 2.31
CA VAL A 21 1.41 8.48 2.78
C VAL A 21 1.06 7.44 1.72
N ARG A 22 -0.12 7.54 1.12
CA ARG A 22 -0.61 6.55 0.14
C ARG A 22 0.31 6.39 -1.06
N ALA A 23 0.82 7.48 -1.61
CA ALA A 23 1.72 7.47 -2.76
C ALA A 23 3.00 6.65 -2.50
N HIS A 24 3.51 6.65 -1.26
CA HIS A 24 4.69 5.86 -0.90
C HIS A 24 4.41 4.35 -0.85
N ILE A 25 3.17 3.93 -0.60
CA ILE A 25 2.81 2.51 -0.43
C ILE A 25 1.99 1.95 -1.60
N GLU A 26 1.47 2.80 -2.48
CA GLU A 26 0.63 2.40 -3.60
C GLU A 26 1.33 1.42 -4.54
N HIS A 27 2.64 1.61 -4.76
CA HIS A 27 3.43 0.67 -5.54
C HIS A 27 3.46 -0.75 -4.93
N VAL A 28 3.46 -0.86 -3.61
CA VAL A 28 3.39 -2.15 -2.89
C VAL A 28 2.07 -2.83 -3.19
N PHE A 29 0.96 -2.09 -3.07
CA PHE A 29 -0.37 -2.60 -3.34
C PHE A 29 -0.56 -2.98 -4.82
N ALA A 30 0.01 -2.21 -5.75
CA ALA A 30 -0.01 -2.53 -7.17
C ALA A 30 0.69 -3.90 -7.44
N VAL A 31 1.86 -4.12 -6.85
CA VAL A 31 2.58 -5.41 -6.95
C VAL A 31 1.77 -6.53 -6.31
N GLN A 32 1.21 -6.33 -5.12
CA GLN A 32 0.38 -7.33 -4.45
C GLN A 32 -0.85 -7.68 -5.29
N LYS A 33 -1.49 -6.70 -5.93
CA LYS A 33 -2.71 -6.94 -6.70
C LYS A 33 -2.44 -7.59 -8.05
N GLN A 34 -1.46 -7.08 -8.80
CA GLN A 34 -1.18 -7.55 -10.16
C GLN A 34 -0.24 -8.74 -10.18
N LYS A 35 0.93 -8.64 -9.52
CA LYS A 35 1.97 -9.67 -9.60
C LYS A 35 1.76 -10.82 -8.61
N MET A 36 1.21 -10.54 -7.43
CA MET A 36 0.93 -11.58 -6.43
C MET A 36 -0.50 -12.11 -6.50
N GLY A 37 -1.37 -11.52 -7.33
CA GLY A 37 -2.77 -11.93 -7.46
C GLY A 37 -3.54 -11.90 -6.13
N LEU A 38 -3.21 -10.98 -5.21
CA LEU A 38 -3.74 -11.00 -3.86
C LEU A 38 -5.27 -10.80 -3.86
N VAL A 39 -5.97 -11.81 -3.35
CA VAL A 39 -7.42 -11.82 -3.13
C VAL A 39 -7.71 -12.28 -1.70
N VAL A 40 -8.39 -11.44 -0.92
CA VAL A 40 -8.79 -11.73 0.47
C VAL A 40 -10.29 -12.05 0.48
N ARG A 41 -10.62 -13.34 0.64
CA ARG A 41 -12.00 -13.88 0.73
C ARG A 41 -12.08 -14.92 1.86
N THR A 42 -11.49 -14.60 3.01
CA THR A 42 -11.41 -15.51 4.17
C THR A 42 -12.56 -15.25 5.14
N ILE A 43 -13.07 -16.31 5.78
CA ILE A 43 -14.03 -16.19 6.89
C ILE A 43 -13.28 -15.80 8.17
N GLY A 44 -13.64 -14.66 8.75
CA GLY A 44 -13.03 -14.14 9.98
C GLY A 44 -11.90 -13.14 9.74
N ILE A 45 -11.87 -12.10 10.60
CA ILE A 45 -10.93 -10.97 10.46
C ILE A 45 -9.48 -11.37 10.71
N ASP A 46 -9.23 -12.31 11.62
CA ASP A 46 -7.85 -12.71 11.95
C ASP A 46 -7.19 -13.49 10.81
N ARG A 47 -7.97 -14.30 10.08
CA ARG A 47 -7.50 -14.96 8.85
C ARG A 47 -7.20 -13.95 7.75
N ALA A 48 -8.02 -12.92 7.63
CA ALA A 48 -7.79 -11.83 6.67
C ALA A 48 -6.50 -11.06 7.01
N LYS A 49 -6.31 -10.72 8.29
CA LYS A 49 -5.09 -10.06 8.78
C LYS A 49 -3.85 -10.90 8.51
N LEU A 50 -3.88 -12.21 8.81
CA LEU A 50 -2.76 -13.11 8.54
C LEU A 50 -2.43 -13.14 7.05
N LYS A 51 -3.43 -13.30 6.18
CA LYS A 51 -3.24 -13.34 4.72
C LYS A 51 -2.60 -12.06 4.18
N ILE A 52 -3.04 -10.90 4.64
CA ILE A 52 -2.47 -9.60 4.28
C ILE A 52 -1.02 -9.48 4.82
N GLY A 53 -0.81 -9.87 6.08
CA GLY A 53 0.50 -9.84 6.72
C GLY A 53 1.54 -10.68 5.97
N MET A 54 1.19 -11.91 5.60
CA MET A 54 2.06 -12.78 4.81
C MET A 54 2.38 -12.20 3.43
N ALA A 55 1.40 -11.62 2.74
CA ALA A 55 1.65 -10.96 1.46
C ALA A 55 2.64 -9.78 1.59
N ASN A 56 2.55 -9.03 2.69
CA ASN A 56 3.47 -7.94 2.97
C ASN A 56 4.89 -8.45 3.27
N ILE A 57 5.02 -9.52 4.06
CA ILE A 57 6.33 -10.15 4.35
C ILE A 57 6.97 -10.62 3.04
N VAL A 58 6.25 -11.37 2.22
CA VAL A 58 6.78 -11.87 0.93
C VAL A 58 7.19 -10.72 0.02
N TYR A 59 6.41 -9.64 -0.05
CA TYR A 59 6.81 -8.45 -0.81
C TYR A 59 8.12 -7.86 -0.30
N ASN A 60 8.25 -7.65 1.03
CA ASN A 60 9.44 -7.08 1.63
C ASN A 60 10.68 -7.97 1.42
N MET A 61 10.55 -9.29 1.56
CA MET A 61 11.65 -10.23 1.29
C MET A 61 12.11 -10.18 -0.16
N ARG A 62 11.17 -10.19 -1.13
CA ARG A 62 11.51 -10.04 -2.55
C ARG A 62 12.19 -8.70 -2.85
N ARG A 63 11.71 -7.63 -2.23
CA ARG A 63 12.31 -6.30 -2.36
C ARG A 63 13.73 -6.26 -1.77
N PHE A 64 13.93 -6.86 -0.61
CA PHE A 64 15.24 -6.96 0.03
C PHE A 64 16.23 -7.70 -0.86
N MET A 65 15.88 -8.89 -1.36
CA MET A 65 16.74 -9.66 -2.27
C MET A 65 17.14 -8.87 -3.53
N TRP A 66 16.21 -8.07 -4.07
CA TRP A 66 16.51 -7.22 -5.22
C TRP A 66 17.46 -6.06 -4.89
N LEU A 67 17.38 -5.50 -3.68
CA LEU A 67 18.29 -4.45 -3.22
C LEU A 67 19.69 -5.02 -2.95
N GLU A 68 19.78 -6.17 -2.28
CA GLU A 68 21.04 -6.89 -2.07
C GLU A 68 21.68 -7.32 -3.40
N GLY A 69 20.89 -7.83 -4.35
CA GLY A 69 21.39 -8.16 -5.68
C GLY A 69 21.94 -6.96 -6.48
N ARG A 70 21.62 -5.73 -6.06
CA ARG A 70 22.18 -4.49 -6.65
C ARG A 70 23.43 -3.99 -5.94
N SER A 71 23.67 -4.38 -4.69
CA SER A 71 24.86 -3.97 -3.94
C SER A 71 26.08 -4.82 -4.28
N VAL A 72 25.89 -5.99 -4.90
CA VAL A 72 26.97 -6.82 -5.43
C VAL A 72 27.49 -6.21 -6.75
N PRO A 73 28.76 -5.79 -6.83
CA PRO A 73 29.36 -5.37 -8.10
C PRO A 73 29.39 -6.55 -9.07
N ALA A 74 29.13 -6.26 -10.35
CA ALA A 74 29.01 -7.24 -11.44
C ALA A 74 30.22 -8.18 -11.57
#